data_AF-A0A316I6A1-F1
#
_entry.id   AF-A0A316I6A1-F1
#
_cell.length_a   1.000
_cell.length_b   1.000
_cell.length_c   1.000
_cell.angle_alpha   90.00
_cell.angle_beta   90.00
_cell.angle_gamma   90.00
#
_symmetry.space_group_name_H-M   'P 1'
#
loop_
_entity.id
_entity.type
_entity.pdbx_description
1 polymer ?
#
loop_
_entity_poly.entity_id
_entity_poly.type
_entity_poly.pdbx_seq_one_letter_code
_entity_poly.pdbx_strand_id
1 'polypeptide(L)' 'MPRPDQPHPDPDAELHGFEPLRVALAFGALLLGLVLGLH' A
#
# COMPACT_ATOMS: atom_id res chain seq x y z
N MET A 1 -2.04 35.29 -18.75
CA MET A 1 -2.72 34.72 -17.56
C MET A 1 -2.56 33.21 -17.63
N PRO A 2 -1.78 32.57 -16.74
CA PRO A 2 -1.64 31.12 -16.73
C PRO A 2 -2.91 30.49 -16.14
N ARG A 3 -3.46 29.46 -16.79
CA ARG A 3 -4.66 28.74 -16.35
C ARG A 3 -4.36 27.95 -15.06
N PRO A 4 -5.21 28.01 -14.03
CA PRO A 4 -5.18 27.03 -12.96
C PRO A 4 -5.75 25.70 -13.48
N ASP A 5 -5.44 24.60 -12.79
CA ASP A 5 -6.14 23.32 -12.92
C ASP A 5 -5.68 22.38 -14.06
N GLN A 6 -4.37 22.17 -14.18
CA GLN A 6 -3.88 20.85 -14.62
C GLN A 6 -3.79 19.98 -13.35
N PRO A 7 -4.54 18.86 -13.23
CA PRO A 7 -4.31 17.90 -12.17
C PRO A 7 -2.89 17.37 -12.39
N HIS A 8 -1.96 17.76 -11.54
CA HIS A 8 -0.65 17.14 -11.53
C HIS A 8 -0.91 15.66 -11.21
N PRO A 9 -0.58 14.70 -12.10
CA PRO A 9 -0.69 13.30 -11.77
C PRO A 9 0.22 13.09 -10.57
N ASP A 10 -0.37 12.79 -9.41
CA ASP A 10 0.40 12.52 -8.22
C ASP A 10 1.23 11.27 -8.50
N PRO A 11 2.57 11.37 -8.61
CA PRO A 11 3.42 10.22 -8.95
C PRO A 11 3.37 9.14 -7.85
N ASP A 12 2.92 9.48 -6.64
CA ASP A 12 2.72 8.54 -5.54
C ASP A 12 1.33 7.86 -5.59
N ALA A 13 0.45 8.24 -6.53
CA ALA A 13 -0.86 7.61 -6.71
C ALA A 13 -0.77 6.14 -7.17
N GLU A 14 0.25 5.79 -7.97
CA GLU A 14 0.52 4.39 -8.33
C GLU A 14 1.02 3.56 -7.13
N LEU A 15 1.70 4.19 -6.17
CA LEU A 15 2.15 3.56 -4.93
C LEU A 15 1.00 3.28 -3.96
N HIS A 16 -0.05 4.10 -3.98
CA HIS A 16 -1.23 3.97 -3.10
C HIS A 16 -2.27 2.96 -3.59
N GLY A 17 -2.27 2.60 -4.88
CA GLY A 17 -3.30 1.73 -5.47
C GLY A 17 -3.37 0.31 -4.89
N PHE A 18 -2.33 -0.15 -4.19
CA PHE A 18 -2.21 -1.53 -3.72
C PHE A 18 -1.78 -1.68 -2.25
N GLU A 19 -1.83 -0.60 -1.46
CA GLU A 19 -1.55 -0.66 -0.01
C GLU A 19 -2.42 -1.67 0.76
N PRO A 20 -3.75 -1.77 0.58
CA PRO A 20 -4.55 -2.66 1.43
C PRO A 20 -4.19 -4.14 1.28
N LEU A 21 -3.85 -4.58 0.06
CA LEU A 21 -3.44 -5.96 -0.19
C LEU A 21 -2.07 -6.26 0.43
N ARG A 22 -1.10 -5.35 0.25
CA ARG A 22 0.24 -5.49 0.84
C ARG A 22 0.17 -5.55 2.36
N VAL A 23 -0.66 -4.70 2.95
CA VAL A 23 -0.91 -4.67 4.40
C VAL A 23 -1.52 -6.00 4.87
N ALA A 24 -2.56 -6.50 4.19
CA ALA A 24 -3.17 -7.78 4.52
C ALA A 24 -2.19 -8.96 4.40
N LEU A 25 -1.36 -8.99 3.35
CA LEU A 25 -0.32 -10.01 3.17
C LEU A 25 0.76 -9.92 4.25
N ALA A 26 1.19 -8.72 4.63
CA ALA A 26 2.18 -8.50 5.68
C ALA A 26 1.67 -9.00 7.03
N PHE A 27 0.43 -8.64 7.40
CA PHE A 27 -0.20 -9.13 8.63
C PHE A 27 -0.41 -10.64 8.60
N GLY A 28 -0.87 -11.19 7.47
CA GLY A 28 -1.05 -12.63 7.29
C GLY A 28 0.26 -13.40 7.48
N ALA A 29 1.34 -12.95 6.82
CA ALA A 29 2.66 -13.57 6.94
C ALA A 29 3.23 -13.46 8.36
N LEU A 30 3.06 -12.31 9.02
CA LEU A 30 3.51 -12.09 10.39
C LEU A 30 2.80 -13.04 11.37
N LEU A 31 1.48 -13.15 11.28
CA LEU A 31 0.69 -14.05 12.12
C LEU A 31 1.02 -15.52 11.83
N LEU A 32 1.17 -15.89 10.56
CA LEU A 32 1.54 -17.25 10.17
C LEU A 32 2.90 -17.63 10.74
N GLY A 33 3.91 -16.77 10.60
CA GLY A 33 5.24 -16.98 11.18
C GLY A 33 5.21 -17.09 12.70
N LEU A 34 4.38 -16.27 13.37
CA LEU A 34 4.19 -16.36 14.82
C LEU A 34 3.58 -17.70 15.24
N VAL A 35 2.54 -18.17 14.55
CA VAL A 35 1.91 -19.48 14.83
C VAL A 35 2.91 -20.62 14.65
N LEU A 36 3.68 -20.60 13.55
CA LEU A 36 4.73 -21.58 13.25
C LEU A 36 5.87 -21.56 14.27
N GLY A 37 6.24 -20.39 14.81
CA GLY A 37 7.29 -20.29 15.83
C GLY A 37 6.85 -20.68 17.23
N LEU A 38 5.54 -20.77 17.48
CA LEU A 38 4.97 -21.18 18.76
C LEU A 38 4.55 -22.66 18.80
N HIS A 39 4.50 -23.34 17.64
CA HIS A 39 4.31 -24.80 17.53
C HIS A 39 5.67 -25.51 17.54
#